data_AF-A0A199W777-F1
#
_entry.id   AF-A0A199W777-F1
#
_cell.length_a   1.000
_cell.length_b   1.000
_cell.length_c   1.000
_cell.angle_alpha   90.00
_cell.angle_beta   90.00
_cell.angle_gamma   90.00
#
_symmetry.space_group_name_H-M   'P 1'
#
loop_
_entity.id
_entity.type
_entity.pdbx_description
1 polymer ?
#
loop_
_entity_poly.entity_id
_entity_poly.type
_entity_poly.pdbx_seq_one_letter_code
_entity_poly.pdbx_strand_id
1 'polypeptide(L)'
;MGDVRFMIKHWIMINHFQSKARQQGVFESLYRDLIVLFGDWEFDPTEIKNPFPNNEGSVHLWQGYEDRIVQVELQRHVAEKLPWIRYHENPEGGHLYTYADDWGDK
;
A
#
# COMPACT_ATOMS: atom_id res chain seq x y z
N MET A 1 7.00 29.32 7.65
CA MET A 1 7.72 28.69 8.78
C MET A 1 6.90 27.48 9.20
N GLY A 2 7.47 26.27 9.12
CA GLY A 2 6.74 25.03 9.44
C GLY A 2 6.49 24.90 10.94
N ASP A 3 5.29 24.45 11.31
CA ASP A 3 4.91 24.18 12.69
C ASP A 3 5.80 23.07 13.30
N VAL A 4 6.45 23.38 14.42
CA VAL A 4 7.33 22.44 15.15
C VAL A 4 6.56 21.18 15.56
N ARG A 5 5.25 21.28 15.84
CA ARG A 5 4.41 20.13 16.17
C ARG A 5 4.23 19.19 14.99
N PHE A 6 4.11 19.73 13.77
CA PHE A 6 4.05 18.94 12.55
C PHE A 6 5.35 18.15 12.33
N MET A 7 6.51 18.80 12.52
CA MET A 7 7.81 18.14 12.36
C MET A 7 8.02 17.01 13.38
N ILE A 8 7.63 17.20 14.64
CA ILE A 8 7.76 16.16 15.69
C ILE A 8 6.86 14.96 15.38
N LYS A 9 5.60 15.19 14.99
CA LYS A 9 4.68 14.11 14.60
C LYS A 9 5.22 13.31 13.41
N HIS A 10 5.71 14.00 12.39
CA HIS A 10 6.26 13.36 11.19
C HIS A 10 7.51 12.53 11.52
N TRP A 11 8.38 13.01 12.41
CA TRP A 11 9.55 12.27 12.88
C TRP A 11 9.15 11.01 13.67
N ILE A 12 8.17 11.08 14.58
CA ILE A 12 7.70 9.91 15.34
C ILE A 12 7.12 8.86 14.40
N MET A 13 6.30 9.27 13.43
CA MET A 13 5.71 8.38 12.43
C MET A 13 6.79 7.67 11.60
N ILE A 14 7.80 8.40 11.13
CA ILE A 14 8.91 7.83 10.35
C ILE A 14 9.70 6.82 11.19
N ASN A 15 10.01 7.13 12.46
CA ASN A 15 10.76 6.19 13.31
C ASN A 15 9.96 4.93 13.61
N HIS A 16 8.65 5.08 13.86
CA HIS A 16 7.76 3.93 14.04
C HIS A 16 7.74 3.05 12.79
N PHE A 17 7.59 3.66 11.61
CA PHE A 17 7.65 2.95 10.33
C PHE A 17 8.98 2.21 10.16
N GLN A 18 10.11 2.89 10.37
CA GLN A 18 11.43 2.28 10.22
C GLN A 18 11.66 1.11 11.18
N SER A 19 11.15 1.20 12.42
CA SER A 19 11.26 0.10 13.39
C SER A 19 10.43 -1.12 12.98
N LYS A 20 9.20 -0.91 12.46
CA LYS A 20 8.34 -1.99 11.98
C LYS A 20 8.87 -2.63 10.70
N ALA A 21 9.35 -1.82 9.77
CA ALA A 21 9.84 -2.27 8.47
C ALA A 21 11.12 -3.12 8.51
N ARG A 22 11.73 -3.33 9.68
CA ARG A 22 12.96 -4.13 9.84
C ARG A 22 12.87 -5.21 10.91
N GLN A 23 11.66 -5.53 11.37
CA GLN A 23 11.46 -6.49 12.48
C GLN A 23 12.03 -7.88 12.19
N GLN A 24 12.09 -8.30 10.92
CA GLN A 24 12.61 -9.60 10.51
C GLN A 24 14.09 -9.54 10.09
N GLY A 25 14.77 -8.41 10.30
CA GLY A 25 16.13 -8.17 9.86
C GLY A 25 16.22 -7.61 8.44
N VAL A 26 17.43 -7.18 8.06
CA VAL A 26 17.66 -6.46 6.79
C VAL A 26 17.37 -7.33 5.56
N PHE A 27 17.72 -8.61 5.60
CA PHE A 27 17.55 -9.52 4.46
C PHE A 27 16.06 -9.80 4.20
N GLU A 28 15.34 -10.27 5.21
CA GLU A 28 13.92 -10.67 5.07
C GLU A 28 12.96 -9.49 4.89
N SER A 29 13.34 -8.29 5.34
CA SER A 29 12.55 -7.09 5.11
C SER A 29 13.02 -6.35 3.87
N LEU A 30 14.19 -5.70 3.91
CA LEU A 30 14.58 -4.76 2.85
C LEU A 30 14.95 -5.45 1.53
N TYR A 31 15.78 -6.50 1.57
CA TYR A 31 16.22 -7.13 0.31
C TYR A 31 15.10 -7.89 -0.36
N ARG A 32 14.27 -8.58 0.43
CA ARG A 32 13.10 -9.27 -0.08
C ARG A 32 12.06 -8.31 -0.67
N ASP A 33 11.81 -7.18 0.00
CA ASP A 33 10.94 -6.13 -0.54
C ASP A 33 11.47 -5.59 -1.87
N LEU A 34 12.78 -5.34 -1.98
CA LEU A 34 13.39 -4.89 -3.25
C LEU A 34 13.26 -5.93 -4.37
N ILE A 35 13.43 -7.22 -4.06
CA ILE A 35 13.23 -8.30 -5.04
C ILE A 35 11.77 -8.32 -5.50
N VAL A 36 10.80 -8.16 -4.60
CA VAL A 36 9.38 -8.13 -4.96
C VAL A 36 9.03 -6.87 -5.76
N LEU A 37 9.57 -5.70 -5.38
CA LEU A 37 9.26 -4.43 -6.05
C LEU A 37 9.88 -4.30 -7.44
N PHE A 38 11.11 -4.80 -7.64
CA PHE A 38 11.91 -4.54 -8.84
C PHE A 38 12.33 -5.80 -9.60
N GLY A 39 12.06 -6.99 -9.07
CA GLY A 39 12.33 -8.24 -9.76
C GLY A 39 11.32 -8.52 -10.87
N ASP A 40 11.67 -9.47 -11.73
CA ASP A 40 10.73 -10.01 -12.70
C ASP A 40 9.74 -10.94 -12.00
N TRP A 41 8.47 -10.82 -12.36
CA TRP A 41 7.42 -11.67 -11.84
C TRP A 41 7.14 -12.80 -12.84
N GLU A 42 7.07 -14.03 -12.36
CA GLU A 42 6.73 -15.19 -13.18
C GLU A 42 5.24 -15.26 -13.54
N PHE A 43 4.44 -14.30 -13.07
CA PHE A 43 3.00 -14.22 -13.32
C PHE A 43 2.54 -12.79 -13.51
N ASP A 44 1.45 -12.63 -14.27
CA ASP A 44 0.73 -11.36 -14.39
C ASP A 44 -0.25 -11.23 -13.20
N PRO A 45 -0.17 -10.17 -12.38
CA PRO A 45 -1.12 -9.94 -11.30
C PRO A 45 -2.58 -9.94 -11.76
N THR A 46 -2.87 -9.51 -12.98
CA THR A 46 -4.22 -9.47 -13.57
C THR A 46 -4.76 -10.84 -13.97
N GLU A 47 -3.95 -11.90 -13.90
CA GLU A 47 -4.34 -13.28 -14.17
C GLU A 47 -4.62 -14.10 -12.90
N ILE A 48 -4.51 -13.48 -11.72
CA ILE A 48 -4.80 -14.15 -10.44
C ILE A 48 -6.26 -14.61 -10.41
N LYS A 49 -6.46 -15.90 -10.16
CA LYS A 49 -7.80 -16.50 -10.01
C LYS A 49 -8.45 -16.03 -8.71
N ASN A 50 -9.76 -15.85 -8.75
CA ASN A 50 -10.55 -15.51 -7.56
C ASN A 50 -10.31 -16.56 -6.45
N PRO A 51 -9.74 -16.17 -5.30
CA PRO A 51 -9.55 -17.08 -4.17
C PRO A 51 -10.84 -17.38 -3.41
N PHE A 52 -11.93 -16.65 -3.69
CA PHE A 52 -13.24 -16.77 -3.04
C PHE A 52 -14.36 -17.10 -4.05
N PRO A 53 -14.33 -18.29 -4.68
CA PRO A 53 -15.28 -18.65 -5.74
C PRO A 53 -16.74 -18.81 -5.26
N ASN A 54 -16.96 -18.99 -3.95
CA ASN A 54 -18.27 -19.16 -3.33
C ASN A 54 -18.75 -17.88 -2.60
N ASN A 55 -18.14 -16.72 -2.88
CA ASN A 55 -18.39 -15.44 -2.22
C ASN A 55 -18.17 -15.48 -0.69
N GLU A 56 -17.25 -16.33 -0.24
CA GLU A 56 -16.85 -16.49 1.16
C GLU A 56 -15.94 -15.35 1.66
N GLY A 57 -15.48 -14.48 0.77
CA GLY A 57 -14.61 -13.35 1.10
C GLY A 57 -14.48 -12.35 -0.05
N SER A 58 -13.73 -11.28 0.21
CA SER A 58 -13.37 -10.28 -0.79
C SER A 58 -11.99 -9.69 -0.50
N VAL A 59 -11.28 -9.31 -1.56
CA VAL A 59 -10.04 -8.52 -1.44
C VAL A 59 -10.41 -7.05 -1.62
N HIS A 60 -9.87 -6.19 -0.75
CA HIS A 60 -10.06 -4.74 -0.82
C HIS A 60 -8.73 -4.07 -1.15
N LEU A 61 -8.74 -3.24 -2.20
CA LEU A 61 -7.57 -2.51 -2.67
C LEU A 61 -7.81 -1.01 -2.47
N TRP A 62 -6.92 -0.38 -1.72
CA TRP A 62 -7.04 1.00 -1.26
C TRP A 62 -5.92 1.83 -1.88
N GLN A 63 -6.25 2.87 -2.64
CA GLN A 63 -5.29 3.72 -3.36
C GLN A 63 -5.54 5.20 -3.08
N GLY A 64 -4.46 5.95 -2.90
CA GLY A 64 -4.51 7.41 -2.87
C GLY A 64 -4.39 7.98 -4.29
N TYR A 65 -5.25 8.91 -4.68
CA TYR A 65 -5.19 9.55 -6.00
C TYR A 65 -3.91 10.39 -6.19
N GLU A 66 -3.44 11.03 -5.12
CA GLU A 66 -2.22 11.85 -5.08
C GLU A 66 -0.94 11.02 -4.81
N ASP A 67 -1.00 9.69 -4.98
CA ASP A 67 0.17 8.84 -4.89
C ASP A 67 1.13 9.13 -6.06
N ARG A 68 2.36 9.51 -5.71
CA ARG A 68 3.41 9.88 -6.68
C ARG A 68 4.42 8.77 -6.92
N ILE A 69 4.29 7.64 -6.22
CA ILE A 69 5.15 6.47 -6.36
C ILE A 69 4.44 5.43 -7.23
N VAL A 70 3.17 5.15 -6.94
CA VAL A 70 2.36 4.22 -7.72
C VAL A 70 1.20 4.97 -8.36
N GLN A 71 1.16 5.00 -9.69
CA GLN A 71 0.10 5.67 -10.44
C GLN A 71 -1.24 4.97 -10.26
N VAL A 72 -2.29 5.77 -10.04
CA VAL A 72 -3.65 5.30 -9.74
C VAL A 72 -4.23 4.44 -10.87
N GLU A 73 -3.85 4.73 -12.12
CA GLU A 73 -4.28 4.02 -13.32
C GLU A 73 -3.93 2.53 -13.27
N LEU A 74 -2.80 2.17 -12.68
CA LEU A 74 -2.38 0.77 -12.54
C LEU A 74 -3.38 -0.01 -11.69
N GLN A 75 -3.78 0.54 -10.55
CA GLN A 75 -4.70 -0.13 -9.63
C GLN A 75 -6.13 -0.18 -10.17
N ARG A 76 -6.56 0.87 -10.89
CA ARG A 76 -7.82 0.87 -11.63
C ARG A 76 -7.83 -0.27 -12.67
N HIS A 77 -6.76 -0.44 -13.43
CA HIS A 77 -6.64 -1.52 -14.41
C HIS A 77 -6.73 -2.92 -13.77
N VAL A 78 -6.03 -3.12 -12.65
CA VAL A 78 -6.08 -4.37 -11.88
C VAL A 78 -7.51 -4.67 -11.42
N ALA A 79 -8.21 -3.67 -10.86
CA ALA A 79 -9.58 -3.84 -10.38
C ALA A 79 -10.59 -4.10 -11.51
N GLU A 80 -10.39 -3.49 -12.69
CA GLU A 80 -11.19 -3.77 -13.89
C GLU A 80 -11.01 -5.23 -14.36
N LYS A 81 -9.79 -5.76 -14.30
CA LYS A 81 -9.46 -7.13 -14.72
C LYS A 81 -9.90 -8.20 -13.72
N LEU A 82 -9.85 -7.86 -12.42
CA LEU A 82 -10.11 -8.78 -11.31
C LEU A 82 -11.39 -8.36 -10.58
N PRO A 83 -12.59 -8.77 -11.05
CA PRO A 83 -13.87 -8.29 -10.51
C PRO A 83 -14.15 -8.72 -9.06
N TRP A 84 -13.34 -9.64 -8.51
CA TRP A 84 -13.39 -10.05 -7.11
C TRP A 84 -12.62 -9.10 -6.16
N ILE A 85 -11.92 -8.10 -6.71
CA ILE A 85 -11.30 -7.01 -5.96
C ILE A 85 -12.29 -5.85 -5.83
N ARG A 86 -12.46 -5.36 -4.60
CA ARG A 86 -13.17 -4.12 -4.29
C ARG A 86 -12.18 -2.97 -4.22
N TYR A 87 -12.21 -2.10 -5.20
CA TYR A 87 -11.32 -0.94 -5.27
C TYR A 87 -11.90 0.28 -4.55
N HIS A 88 -11.05 0.94 -3.77
CA HIS A 88 -11.34 2.16 -3.02
C HIS A 88 -10.27 3.19 -3.34
N GLU A 89 -10.69 4.38 -3.77
CA GLU A 89 -9.80 5.47 -4.12
C GLU A 89 -10.10 6.68 -3.23
N ASN A 90 -9.06 7.27 -2.64
CA ASN A 90 -9.17 8.50 -1.89
C ASN A 90 -8.63 9.68 -2.73
N PRO A 91 -9.46 10.69 -3.07
CA PRO A 91 -9.04 11.84 -3.86
C PRO A 91 -7.88 12.67 -3.26
N GLU A 92 -7.71 12.66 -1.94
CA GLU A 92 -6.70 13.45 -1.24
C GLU A 92 -5.54 12.58 -0.70
N GLY A 93 -5.61 11.26 -0.88
CA GLY A 93 -4.61 10.33 -0.37
C GLY A 93 -3.33 10.31 -1.20
N GLY A 94 -2.16 10.44 -0.58
CA GLY A 94 -0.85 10.11 -1.17
C GLY A 94 -0.37 8.70 -0.81
N HIS A 95 0.85 8.31 -1.18
CA HIS A 95 1.36 6.93 -0.98
C HIS A 95 1.22 6.36 0.44
N LEU A 96 1.36 7.21 1.46
CA LEU A 96 1.32 6.82 2.88
C LEU A 96 0.01 7.25 3.56
N TYR A 97 -1.08 7.45 2.82
CA TYR A 97 -2.30 8.04 3.38
C TYR A 97 -2.96 7.20 4.47
N THR A 98 -2.75 5.88 4.47
CA THR A 98 -3.23 4.98 5.54
C THR A 98 -2.55 5.19 6.89
N TYR A 99 -1.43 5.94 6.92
CA TYR A 99 -0.73 6.32 8.14
C TYR A 99 -1.10 7.72 8.65
N ALA A 100 -1.98 8.45 7.95
CA ALA A 100 -2.48 9.71 8.45
C ALA A 100 -3.36 9.47 9.70
N ASP A 101 -3.24 10.36 10.69
CA ASP A 101 -3.86 10.26 12.03
C ASP A 101 -5.39 10.00 12.01
N ASP A 102 -6.07 10.28 10.89
CA ASP A 102 -7.52 10.13 10.74
C ASP A 102 -7.99 8.77 10.19
N TRP A 103 -7.08 7.88 9.77
CA TRP A 103 -7.43 6.66 9.01
C TRP A 103 -6.78 5.36 9.51
N GLY A 104 -5.93 5.40 10.52
CA GLY A 104 -5.46 4.19 11.22
C GLY A 104 -6.45 3.75 12.30
N ASP A 105 -6.50 2.45 12.60
CA ASP A 105 -7.20 1.96 13.79
C ASP A 105 -6.66 2.70 15.03
N LYS A 106 -7.56 3.34 15.78
CA LYS A 106 -7.25 4.02 17.05
C LYS A 106 -7.05 3.02 18.18
#